data_AF-A0A497AAZ1-F1
#
_entry.id   AF-A0A497AAZ1-F1
#
_cell.length_a   1.000
_cell.length_b   1.000
_cell.length_c   1.000
_cell.angle_alpha   90.00
_cell.angle_beta   90.00
_cell.angle_gamma   90.00
#
_symmetry.space_group_name_H-M   'P 1'
#
loop_
_entity.id
_entity.type
_entity.pdbx_description
1 polymer ?
#
loop_
_entity_poly.entity_id
_entity_poly.type
_entity_poly.pdbx_seq_one_letter_code
_entity_poly.pdbx_strand_id
1 'polypeptide(L)' 'RQMFPVTCAQCGQDTEVPFEPREDRPVYCSECYKTVR' A
#
# COMPACT_ATOMS: atom_id res chain seq x y z
N ARG A 1 -1.23 4.41 -17.28
CA ARG A 1 -1.35 4.42 -15.80
C ARG A 1 -0.92 3.03 -15.37
N GLN A 2 0.32 2.84 -14.90
CA GLN A 2 0.75 1.53 -14.41
C GLN A 2 0.34 1.45 -12.94
N MET A 3 -0.45 0.44 -12.58
CA MET A 3 -0.73 0.14 -11.19
C MET A 3 0.23 -0.97 -10.77
N PHE A 4 0.89 -0.77 -9.64
CA PHE A 4 1.80 -1.74 -9.07
C PHE A 4 1.05 -2.54 -8.00
N PRO A 5 0.98 -3.87 -8.11
CA PRO A 5 0.48 -4.70 -7.03
C PRO A 5 1.46 -4.59 -5.87
N VAL A 6 0.94 -4.25 -4.69
CA VAL A 6 1.69 -4.13 -3.45
C VAL A 6 0.89 -4.75 -2.32
N THR A 7 1.59 -5.39 -1.41
CA THR A 7 0.99 -5.94 -0.21
C THR A 7 1.04 -4.91 0.91
N CYS A 8 -0.09 -4.67 1.57
CA CYS A 8 -0.19 -3.73 2.69
C CYS A 8 0.75 -4.16 3.83
N ALA A 9 1.62 -3.25 4.26
CA ALA A 9 2.61 -3.51 5.31
C ALA A 9 1.99 -3.81 6.69
N GLN A 10 0.72 -3.46 6.91
CA GLN A 10 0.04 -3.63 8.19
C GLN A 10 -0.90 -4.84 8.24
N CYS A 11 -1.67 -5.09 7.19
CA CYS A 11 -2.64 -6.19 7.15
C CYS A 11 -2.27 -7.34 6.20
N GLY A 12 -1.27 -7.16 5.34
CA GLY A 12 -0.88 -8.17 4.36
C GLY A 12 -1.84 -8.33 3.18
N GLN A 13 -2.79 -7.41 2.98
CA GLN A 13 -3.71 -7.45 1.83
C GLN A 13 -3.06 -6.94 0.56
N ASP A 14 -3.34 -7.60 -0.55
CA ASP A 14 -2.93 -7.15 -1.88
C ASP A 14 -3.75 -5.94 -2.31
N THR A 15 -3.06 -4.88 -2.73
CA THR A 15 -3.66 -3.65 -3.22
C THR A 15 -2.89 -3.15 -4.45
N GLU A 16 -3.50 -2.26 -5.21
CA GLU A 16 -2.92 -1.72 -6.43
C GLU A 16 -2.72 -0.22 -6.27
N VAL A 17 -1.48 0.23 -6.41
CA VAL A 17 -1.13 1.64 -6.24
C VAL A 17 -0.51 2.21 -7.51
N PRO A 18 -0.77 3.49 -7.85
CA PRO A 18 -0.24 4.12 -9.06
C PRO A 18 1.24 4.55 -8.92
N PHE A 19 1.93 4.12 -7.87
CA PHE A 19 3.31 4.46 -7.56
C PHE A 19 4.11 3.20 -7.24
N GLU A 20 5.41 3.21 -7.53
CA GLU A 20 6.27 2.06 -7.26
C GLU A 20 6.46 1.89 -5.73
N PRO A 21 6.15 0.72 -5.15
CA PRO A 21 6.35 0.49 -3.73
C PRO A 21 7.84 0.55 -3.40
N ARG A 22 8.21 1.45 -2.48
CA ARG A 22 9.59 1.60 -2.03
C ARG A 22 9.76 0.92 -0.68
N GLU A 23 10.84 0.19 -0.48
CA GLU A 23 11.16 -0.45 0.81
C GLU A 23 11.32 0.58 1.95
N ASP A 24 11.66 1.84 1.61
CA ASP A 24 11.73 2.96 2.57
C ASP A 24 10.37 3.49 3.04
N ARG A 25 9.26 3.20 2.32
CA ARG A 25 7.92 3.70 2.65
C ARG A 25 6.89 2.57 2.71
N PRO A 26 6.41 2.20 3.92
CA PRO A 26 5.38 1.19 4.03
C PRO A 26 4.11 1.65 3.32
N VAL A 27 3.60 0.80 2.42
CA VAL A 27 2.34 1.05 1.72
C VAL A 27 1.20 0.49 2.55
N TYR A 28 0.17 1.29 2.73
CA TYR A 28 -1.02 0.93 3.49
C TYR A 28 -2.23 0.89 2.56
N CYS A 29 -3.10 -0.09 2.76
CA CYS A 29 -4.40 -0.10 2.11
C CYS A 29 -5.26 1.06 2.63
N SER A 30 -6.31 1.42 1.88
CA SER A 30 -7.23 2.51 2.25
C SER A 30 -7.80 2.38 3.66
N GLU A 31 -7.92 1.16 4.20
CA GLU A 31 -8.39 0.92 5.56
C GLU A 31 -7.30 1.18 6.59
N CYS A 32 -6.13 0.56 6.45
CA CYS A 32 -4.99 0.80 7.36
C CYS A 32 -4.54 2.26 7.33
N TYR A 33 -4.57 2.91 6.17
CA TYR A 33 -4.28 4.33 6.04
C TYR A 33 -5.28 5.21 6.80
N LYS A 34 -6.57 4.81 6.85
CA LYS A 34 -7.58 5.50 7.67
C LYS A 34 -7.38 5.28 9.16
N THR A 35 -6.91 4.10 9.58
CA THR A 35 -6.66 3.78 11.00
C THR A 35 -5.40 4.43 11.56
N VAL A 36 -4.38 4.66 10.73
CA VAL A 36 -3.10 5.26 11.12
C VAL A 36 -3.14 6.80 11.16
N ARG A 37 -4.21 7.43 10.65
CA ARG A 37 -4.38 8.89 10.66
C ARG A 37 -4.63 9.46 12.05
#